data_AF-A0A934CQU7-F1
#
_entry.id   AF-A0A934CQU7-F1
#
_cell.length_a   1.000
_cell.length_b   1.000
_cell.length_c   1.000
_cell.angle_alpha   90.00
_cell.angle_beta   90.00
_cell.angle_gamma   90.00
#
_symmetry.space_group_name_H-M   'P 1'
#
loop_
_entity.id
_entity.type
_entity.pdbx_description
1 polymer ?
#
loop_
_entity_poly.entity_id
_entity_poly.type
_entity_poly.pdbx_seq_one_letter_code
_entity_poly.pdbx_strand_id
1 'polypeptide(L)'
;MAKIFKQILIITVLSIAVAFLVNWINPKGIPLVMDMSKYSTEQSDKLKEEFLNNPYDTTENTKSLIKNPRLNKDGFVDPQNIKLDFAKILYHKKALFIDARTPEEFAQGRIKGAINIPYDVFHNKTKEEKTEMLKGLNKNGIIVCYCKGGDCEISIDLAYDIARLGFNSVNIYIGGYGEWEHSGYPVEK
;
A
#
# COMPACT_ATOMS: atom_id res chain seq x y z
N MET A 1 -45.58 22.77 4.87
CA MET A 1 -44.52 22.37 5.84
C MET A 1 -44.66 20.93 6.33
N ALA A 2 -45.79 20.51 6.95
CA ALA A 2 -45.94 19.16 7.53
C ALA A 2 -45.74 17.99 6.54
N LYS A 3 -46.15 18.14 5.27
CA LYS A 3 -46.00 17.10 4.24
C LYS A 3 -44.53 16.84 3.86
N ILE A 4 -43.73 17.91 3.78
CA ILE A 4 -42.29 17.85 3.49
C ILE A 4 -41.55 17.22 4.67
N PHE A 5 -41.89 17.62 5.90
CA PHE A 5 -41.29 17.05 7.11
C PHE A 5 -41.55 15.54 7.23
N LYS A 6 -42.78 15.10 6.91
CA LYS A 6 -43.13 13.68 6.87
C LYS A 6 -42.34 12.91 5.81
N GLN A 7 -42.12 13.49 4.63
CA GLN A 7 -41.30 12.87 3.58
C GLN A 7 -39.83 12.75 3.99
N ILE A 8 -39.25 13.80 4.58
CA ILE A 8 -37.87 13.79 5.08
C ILE A 8 -37.70 12.73 6.16
N LEU A 9 -38.65 12.63 7.10
CA LEU A 9 -38.62 11.62 8.16
C LEU A 9 -38.66 10.20 7.58
N ILE A 10 -39.54 9.95 6.62
CA ILE A 10 -39.66 8.64 5.95
C ILE A 10 -38.35 8.27 5.25
N ILE A 11 -37.75 9.19 4.49
CA ILE A 11 -36.48 8.95 3.79
C ILE A 11 -35.37 8.65 4.80
N THR A 12 -35.26 9.44 5.86
CA THR A 12 -34.22 9.26 6.89
C THR A 12 -34.34 7.90 7.57
N VAL A 13 -35.56 7.51 7.95
CA VAL A 13 -35.82 6.20 8.58
C VAL A 13 -35.52 5.06 7.61
N LEU A 14 -35.90 5.18 6.34
CA LEU A 14 -35.58 4.19 5.30
C LEU A 14 -34.06 4.05 5.10
N SER A 15 -33.33 5.16 5.01
CA SER A 15 -31.86 5.14 4.87
C SER A 15 -31.17 4.46 6.06
N ILE A 16 -31.61 4.76 7.28
CA ILE A 16 -31.11 4.12 8.50
C ILE A 16 -31.41 2.62 8.47
N ALA A 17 -32.65 2.22 8.13
CA ALA A 17 -33.04 0.82 8.05
C ALA A 17 -32.23 0.04 7.00
N VAL A 18 -31.98 0.63 5.83
CA VAL A 18 -31.14 0.03 4.78
C VAL A 18 -29.70 -0.13 5.28
N ALA A 19 -29.12 0.86 5.96
CA ALA A 19 -27.78 0.77 6.51
C ALA A 19 -27.65 -0.38 7.53
N PHE A 20 -28.62 -0.51 8.44
CA PHE A 20 -28.66 -1.62 9.39
C PHE A 20 -28.86 -2.98 8.71
N LEU A 21 -29.71 -3.06 7.68
CA LEU A 21 -29.93 -4.29 6.93
C LEU A 21 -28.65 -4.74 6.21
N VAL A 22 -27.97 -3.80 5.54
CA VAL A 22 -26.68 -4.05 4.87
C VAL A 22 -25.62 -4.50 5.88
N ASN A 23 -25.57 -3.86 7.05
CA ASN A 23 -24.65 -4.24 8.12
C ASN A 23 -24.98 -5.61 8.74
N TRP A 24 -26.27 -5.98 8.84
CA TRP A 24 -26.73 -7.28 9.34
C TRP A 24 -26.40 -8.42 8.38
N ILE A 25 -26.55 -8.20 7.07
CA ILE A 25 -26.25 -9.20 6.04
C ILE A 25 -24.73 -9.42 5.89
N ASN A 26 -23.91 -8.43 6.26
CA ASN A 26 -22.47 -8.56 6.24
C ASN A 26 -21.95 -9.12 7.59
N PRO A 27 -21.55 -10.41 7.68
CA PRO A 27 -21.20 -11.06 8.95
C PRO A 27 -19.97 -10.48 9.67
N LYS A 28 -19.26 -9.52 9.04
CA LYS A 28 -18.12 -8.81 9.63
C LYS A 28 -18.39 -7.33 9.91
N GLY A 29 -19.59 -6.83 9.59
CA GLY A 29 -19.90 -5.41 9.50
C GLY A 29 -19.13 -4.70 8.39
N ILE A 30 -19.53 -3.47 8.05
CA ILE A 30 -18.67 -2.57 7.28
C ILE A 30 -17.68 -1.96 8.29
N PRO A 31 -16.36 -2.20 8.18
CA PRO A 31 -15.40 -1.56 9.06
C PRO A 31 -15.43 -0.06 8.79
N LEU A 32 -16.04 0.71 9.69
CA LEU A 32 -16.09 2.17 9.63
C LEU A 32 -14.73 2.80 10.00
N VAL A 33 -13.87 2.02 10.64
CA VAL A 33 -12.51 2.39 11.04
C VAL A 33 -11.59 1.25 10.66
N MET A 34 -10.51 1.55 9.94
CA MET A 34 -9.47 0.59 9.65
C MET A 34 -8.68 0.31 10.95
N ASP A 35 -8.51 -0.96 11.30
CA ASP A 35 -7.75 -1.34 12.49
C ASP A 35 -6.24 -1.13 12.22
N MET A 36 -5.73 0.02 12.67
CA MET A 36 -4.32 0.38 12.55
C MET A 36 -3.38 -0.54 13.35
N SER A 37 -3.88 -1.28 14.34
CA SER A 37 -3.07 -2.26 15.07
C SER A 37 -2.59 -3.41 14.17
N LYS A 38 -3.32 -3.68 13.08
CA LYS A 38 -2.92 -4.65 12.06
C LYS A 38 -1.70 -4.18 11.25
N TYR A 39 -1.44 -2.88 11.23
CA TYR A 39 -0.31 -2.29 10.53
C TYR A 39 0.87 -1.97 11.47
N SER A 40 0.90 -2.57 12.66
CA SER A 40 2.00 -2.40 13.60
C SER A 40 3.33 -2.75 12.93
N THR A 41 4.33 -1.91 13.17
CA THR A 41 5.68 -2.13 12.68
C THR A 41 6.47 -3.10 13.56
N GLU A 42 5.85 -3.71 14.58
CA GLU A 42 6.52 -4.65 15.50
C GLU A 42 7.18 -5.82 14.76
N GLN A 43 6.62 -6.24 13.63
CA GLN A 43 7.18 -7.31 12.80
C GLN A 43 8.36 -6.84 11.93
N SER A 44 8.57 -5.53 11.75
CA SER A 44 9.59 -4.99 10.86
C SER A 44 11.02 -5.38 11.27
N ASP A 45 11.30 -5.48 12.56
CA ASP A 45 12.65 -5.81 13.05
C ASP A 45 12.97 -7.29 12.78
N LYS A 46 11.99 -8.17 13.00
CA LYS A 46 12.08 -9.59 12.63
C LYS A 46 12.24 -9.77 11.13
N LEU A 47 11.46 -9.06 10.32
CA LEU A 47 11.56 -9.11 8.85
C LEU A 47 12.93 -8.64 8.36
N LYS A 48 13.47 -7.58 8.97
CA LYS A 48 14.83 -7.08 8.69
C LYS A 48 15.89 -8.13 9.05
N GLU A 49 15.78 -8.76 10.22
CA GLU A 49 16.71 -9.83 10.63
C GLU A 49 16.63 -11.04 9.69
N GLU A 50 15.43 -11.50 9.34
CA GLU A 50 15.24 -12.59 8.37
C GLU A 50 15.86 -12.24 7.00
N PHE A 51 15.66 -11.01 6.53
CA PHE A 51 16.25 -10.50 5.29
C PHE A 51 17.78 -10.44 5.33
N LEU A 52 18.37 -10.05 6.46
CA LEU A 52 19.82 -9.93 6.62
C LEU A 52 20.51 -11.29 6.82
N ASN A 53 19.87 -12.21 7.53
CA ASN A 53 20.41 -13.55 7.84
C ASN A 53 20.23 -14.54 6.68
N ASN A 54 19.30 -14.28 5.78
CA ASN A 54 19.15 -14.99 4.53
C ASN A 54 19.12 -13.96 3.39
N PRO A 55 20.27 -13.36 3.05
CA PRO A 55 20.35 -12.46 1.92
C PRO A 55 20.14 -13.30 0.67
N TYR A 56 18.89 -13.35 0.20
CA TYR A 56 18.41 -13.99 -1.02
C TYR A 56 19.52 -14.31 -2.03
N ASP A 57 19.63 -15.58 -2.42
CA ASP A 57 20.58 -16.15 -3.39
C ASP A 57 20.92 -15.19 -4.56
N THR A 58 22.07 -14.51 -4.46
CA THR A 58 22.55 -13.46 -5.39
C THR A 58 23.38 -14.01 -6.56
N THR A 59 23.29 -15.28 -6.96
CA THR A 59 24.06 -15.75 -8.12
C THR A 59 23.49 -15.24 -9.46
N GLU A 60 24.09 -14.13 -9.90
CA GLU A 60 24.45 -13.67 -11.26
C GLU A 60 23.45 -13.39 -12.39
N ASN A 61 22.14 -13.66 -12.33
CA ASN A 61 21.27 -13.16 -13.40
C ASN A 61 19.84 -12.82 -12.94
N THR A 62 19.55 -11.53 -12.91
CA THR A 62 18.25 -10.86 -12.69
C THR A 62 17.06 -11.58 -13.33
N LYS A 63 16.46 -12.56 -12.64
CA LYS A 63 15.10 -13.06 -12.85
C LYS A 63 14.66 -13.94 -11.66
N SER A 64 13.82 -13.34 -10.81
CA SER A 64 13.11 -13.95 -9.67
C SER A 64 13.81 -13.91 -8.30
N LEU A 65 13.49 -12.89 -7.48
CA LEU A 65 13.96 -12.76 -6.08
C LEU A 65 13.11 -13.58 -5.09
N ILE A 66 11.99 -14.17 -5.53
CA ILE A 66 11.17 -15.07 -4.71
C ILE A 66 10.68 -16.20 -5.61
N LYS A 67 11.38 -17.34 -5.59
CA LYS A 67 11.00 -18.53 -6.37
C LYS A 67 9.63 -19.09 -5.97
N ASN A 68 9.20 -18.89 -4.71
CA ASN A 68 7.91 -19.35 -4.17
C ASN A 68 7.35 -18.32 -3.17
N PRO A 69 6.55 -17.34 -3.61
CA PRO A 69 5.91 -16.39 -2.71
C PRO A 69 4.95 -17.10 -1.75
N ARG A 70 4.95 -16.71 -0.47
CA ARG A 70 3.95 -17.16 0.50
C ARG A 70 2.64 -16.44 0.21
N LEU A 71 1.82 -17.04 -0.65
CA LEU A 71 0.50 -16.52 -0.96
C LEU A 71 -0.44 -16.74 0.22
N ASN A 72 -1.27 -15.74 0.50
CA ASN A 72 -2.41 -15.88 1.39
C ASN A 72 -3.51 -16.72 0.72
N LYS A 73 -4.60 -16.97 1.48
CA LYS A 73 -5.76 -17.73 1.01
C LYS A 73 -6.43 -17.16 -0.26
N ASP A 74 -6.22 -15.86 -0.53
CA ASP A 74 -6.81 -15.14 -1.65
C ASP A 74 -5.85 -15.11 -2.86
N GLY A 75 -4.70 -15.79 -2.78
CA GLY A 75 -3.78 -16.03 -3.90
C GLY A 75 -2.75 -14.94 -4.17
N PHE A 76 -2.50 -14.04 -3.22
CA PHE A 76 -1.48 -12.98 -3.33
C PHE A 76 -0.62 -12.87 -2.07
N VAL A 77 0.52 -12.18 -2.12
CA VAL A 77 1.37 -11.96 -0.94
C VAL A 77 0.80 -10.85 -0.07
N ASP A 78 0.76 -11.04 1.26
CA ASP A 78 0.41 -9.94 2.15
C ASP A 78 1.53 -8.89 2.16
N PRO A 79 1.25 -7.61 1.84
CA PRO A 79 2.25 -6.55 1.96
C PRO A 79 2.76 -6.42 3.40
N GLN A 80 4.06 -6.14 3.53
CA GLN A 80 4.73 -6.08 4.84
C GLN A 80 5.02 -4.63 5.24
N ASN A 81 4.64 -4.23 6.46
CA ASN A 81 4.99 -2.90 6.97
C ASN A 81 6.45 -2.86 7.41
N ILE A 82 7.18 -1.84 6.96
CA ILE A 82 8.60 -1.67 7.26
C ILE A 82 8.88 -0.29 7.87
N LYS A 83 9.85 -0.25 8.80
CA LYS A 83 10.38 0.97 9.42
C LYS A 83 11.50 1.59 8.55
N LEU A 84 11.86 2.83 8.89
CA LEU A 84 12.95 3.61 8.26
C LEU A 84 14.22 2.78 8.03
N ASP A 85 14.72 2.11 9.07
CA ASP A 85 15.97 1.34 8.99
C ASP A 85 15.93 0.25 7.91
N PHE A 86 14.81 -0.46 7.79
CA PHE A 86 14.68 -1.51 6.79
C PHE A 86 14.44 -0.91 5.40
N ALA A 87 13.65 0.16 5.28
CA ALA A 87 13.49 0.90 4.03
C ALA A 87 14.85 1.40 3.50
N LYS A 88 15.74 1.91 4.36
CA LYS A 88 17.11 2.30 4.02
C LYS A 88 17.95 1.14 3.48
N ILE A 89 17.82 -0.05 4.07
CA ILE A 89 18.49 -1.26 3.57
C ILE A 89 17.98 -1.61 2.17
N LEU A 90 16.65 -1.63 1.98
CA LEU A 90 16.03 -1.96 0.68
C LEU A 90 16.42 -0.93 -0.40
N TYR A 91 16.54 0.34 -0.04
CA TYR A 91 17.04 1.39 -0.92
C TYR A 91 18.46 1.11 -1.44
N HIS A 92 19.38 0.75 -0.55
CA HIS A 92 20.75 0.38 -0.93
C HIS A 92 20.79 -0.90 -1.77
N LYS A 93 19.83 -1.81 -1.56
CA LYS A 93 19.61 -3.02 -2.38
C LYS A 93 18.85 -2.75 -3.68
N LYS A 94 18.63 -1.48 -4.06
CA LYS A 94 17.98 -1.07 -5.32
C LYS A 94 16.54 -1.59 -5.45
N ALA A 95 15.80 -1.68 -4.34
CA ALA A 95 14.36 -1.88 -4.38
C ALA A 95 13.67 -0.74 -5.14
N LEU A 96 12.54 -1.04 -5.77
CA LEU A 96 11.72 -0.04 -6.45
C LEU A 96 10.84 0.68 -5.43
N PHE A 97 11.07 1.98 -5.24
CA PHE A 97 10.22 2.83 -4.42
C PHE A 97 9.10 3.42 -5.28
N ILE A 98 7.87 3.30 -4.80
CA ILE A 98 6.67 3.81 -5.47
C ILE A 98 5.99 4.82 -4.56
N ASP A 99 5.90 6.06 -5.04
CA ASP A 99 5.21 7.14 -4.36
C ASP A 99 3.73 7.17 -4.74
N ALA A 100 2.87 6.95 -3.76
CA ALA A 100 1.42 6.90 -3.91
C ALA A 100 0.74 8.29 -3.94
N ARG A 101 1.50 9.37 -3.67
CA ARG A 101 1.00 10.74 -3.61
C ARG A 101 0.67 11.31 -4.99
N THR A 102 0.07 12.50 -5.00
CA THR A 102 -0.23 13.19 -6.26
C THR A 102 1.05 13.57 -7.02
N PRO A 103 0.96 13.79 -8.35
CA PRO A 103 2.11 14.24 -9.13
C PRO A 103 2.74 15.55 -8.61
N GLU A 104 1.92 16.45 -8.06
CA GLU A 104 2.38 17.72 -7.50
C GLU A 104 3.23 17.50 -6.25
N GLU A 105 2.79 16.64 -5.32
CA GLU A 105 3.56 16.29 -4.13
C GLU A 105 4.87 15.58 -4.49
N PHE A 106 4.83 14.68 -5.47
CA PHE A 106 6.01 13.97 -5.99
C PHE A 106 7.03 14.90 -6.66
N ALA A 107 6.55 15.94 -7.34
CA ALA A 107 7.39 16.97 -7.96
C ALA A 107 7.98 17.93 -6.92
N GLN A 108 7.28 18.21 -5.82
CA GLN A 108 7.82 19.04 -4.73
C GLN A 108 8.94 18.35 -3.95
N GLY A 109 8.91 17.03 -3.91
CA GLY A 109 10.01 16.24 -3.39
C GLY A 109 9.64 14.77 -3.25
N ARG A 110 10.58 13.88 -3.50
CA ARG A 110 10.39 12.42 -3.50
C ARG A 110 11.65 11.70 -3.04
N ILE A 111 11.51 10.43 -2.65
CA ILE A 111 12.66 9.54 -2.46
C ILE A 111 13.41 9.43 -3.80
N LYS A 112 14.73 9.62 -3.79
CA LYS A 112 15.55 9.64 -5.00
C LYS A 112 15.43 8.33 -5.79
N GLY A 113 15.05 8.42 -7.07
CA GLY A 113 14.82 7.25 -7.94
C GLY A 113 13.48 6.54 -7.76
N ALA A 114 12.57 7.09 -6.94
CA ALA A 114 11.20 6.59 -6.88
C ALA A 114 10.42 6.90 -8.18
N ILE A 115 9.41 6.09 -8.48
CA ILE A 115 8.40 6.39 -9.51
C ILE A 115 7.11 6.85 -8.83
N ASN A 116 6.29 7.61 -9.56
CA ASN A 116 4.98 8.06 -9.06
C ASN A 116 3.86 7.19 -9.61
N ILE A 117 3.03 6.65 -8.71
CA ILE A 117 1.76 6.01 -9.04
C ILE A 117 0.70 6.60 -8.11
N PRO A 118 0.09 7.73 -8.48
CA PRO A 118 -0.92 8.40 -7.67
C PRO A 118 -2.10 7.48 -7.41
N TYR A 119 -2.40 7.21 -6.14
CA TYR A 119 -3.41 6.22 -5.80
C TYR A 119 -4.84 6.70 -6.13
N ASP A 120 -5.09 8.01 -6.08
CA ASP A 120 -6.33 8.68 -6.49
C ASP A 120 -6.70 8.48 -7.98
N VAL A 121 -5.70 8.29 -8.83
CA VAL A 121 -5.89 7.89 -10.23
C VAL A 121 -5.93 6.37 -10.35
N PHE A 122 -5.05 5.68 -9.64
CA PHE A 122 -4.87 4.24 -9.77
C PHE A 122 -6.10 3.45 -9.32
N HIS A 123 -6.74 3.82 -8.20
CA HIS A 123 -7.84 3.05 -7.62
C HIS A 123 -9.07 2.95 -8.53
N ASN A 124 -9.32 3.97 -9.35
CA ASN A 124 -10.44 4.05 -10.28
C ASN A 124 -10.23 3.28 -11.59
N LYS A 125 -9.03 2.75 -11.83
CA LYS A 125 -8.69 2.05 -13.08
C LYS A 125 -9.19 0.61 -13.10
N THR A 126 -9.49 0.09 -14.28
CA THR A 126 -9.76 -1.34 -14.47
C THR A 126 -8.51 -2.17 -14.19
N LYS A 127 -8.68 -3.49 -14.05
CA LYS A 127 -7.55 -4.40 -13.85
C LYS A 127 -6.57 -4.36 -15.01
N GLU A 128 -7.07 -4.26 -16.24
CA GLU A 128 -6.29 -4.20 -17.47
C GLU A 128 -5.46 -2.92 -17.53
N GLU A 129 -6.07 -1.77 -17.22
CA GLU A 129 -5.39 -0.49 -17.17
C GLU A 129 -4.32 -0.45 -16.07
N LYS A 130 -4.63 -0.96 -14.87
CA LYS A 130 -3.64 -1.11 -13.78
C LYS A 130 -2.47 -1.98 -14.22
N THR A 131 -2.76 -3.09 -14.91
CA THR A 131 -1.73 -4.01 -15.42
C THR A 131 -0.83 -3.32 -16.47
N GLU A 132 -1.42 -2.52 -17.36
CA GLU A 132 -0.67 -1.77 -18.36
C GLU A 132 0.19 -0.66 -17.72
N MET A 133 -0.30 0.04 -16.70
CA MET A 133 0.49 1.03 -15.94
C MET A 133 1.72 0.42 -15.27
N LEU A 134 1.63 -0.83 -14.82
CA LEU A 134 2.71 -1.56 -14.15
C LEU A 134 3.56 -2.40 -15.12
N LYS A 135 3.32 -2.27 -16.43
CA LYS A 135 4.04 -3.04 -17.45
C LYS A 135 5.52 -2.70 -17.44
N GLY A 136 6.34 -3.74 -17.58
CA GLY A 136 7.80 -3.63 -17.53
C GLY A 136 8.38 -3.65 -16.11
N LEU A 137 7.55 -3.53 -15.06
CA LEU A 137 8.02 -3.75 -13.69
C LEU A 137 8.25 -5.25 -13.44
N ASN A 138 9.31 -5.56 -12.72
CA ASN A 138 9.63 -6.93 -12.34
C ASN A 138 8.68 -7.40 -11.23
N LYS A 139 7.78 -8.33 -11.54
CA LYS A 139 6.86 -8.96 -10.56
C LYS A 139 7.57 -9.64 -9.38
N ASN A 140 8.83 -10.01 -9.56
CA ASN A 140 9.65 -10.59 -8.52
C ASN A 140 10.65 -9.58 -7.93
N GLY A 141 10.56 -8.30 -8.28
CA GLY A 141 11.35 -7.23 -7.67
C GLY A 141 10.81 -6.87 -6.30
N ILE A 142 11.67 -6.32 -5.45
CA ILE A 142 11.25 -5.75 -4.15
C ILE A 142 10.63 -4.39 -4.43
N ILE A 143 9.35 -4.24 -4.08
CA ILE A 143 8.62 -2.98 -4.15
C ILE A 143 8.46 -2.42 -2.73
N VAL A 144 8.65 -1.11 -2.61
CA VAL A 144 8.37 -0.34 -1.40
C VAL A 144 7.41 0.79 -1.76
N CYS A 145 6.14 0.64 -1.37
CA CYS A 145 5.15 1.70 -1.50
C CYS A 145 5.26 2.67 -0.32
N TYR A 146 5.19 3.95 -0.59
CA TYR A 146 5.19 5.00 0.44
C TYR A 146 4.26 6.15 0.03
N CYS A 147 3.85 6.96 1.00
CA CYS A 147 3.10 8.18 0.75
C CYS A 147 3.72 9.34 1.57
N LYS A 148 2.91 10.27 2.09
CA LYS A 148 3.43 11.36 2.93
C LYS A 148 4.01 10.86 4.26
N GLY A 149 3.46 9.78 4.81
CA GLY A 149 3.76 9.28 6.16
C GLY A 149 2.76 9.77 7.22
N GLY A 150 2.90 9.30 8.45
CA GLY A 150 1.95 9.57 9.53
C GLY A 150 0.64 8.78 9.35
N ASP A 151 -0.50 9.46 9.43
CA ASP A 151 -1.84 8.85 9.28
C ASP A 151 -2.23 8.60 7.81
N CYS A 152 -1.26 8.67 6.89
CA CYS A 152 -1.49 8.51 5.47
C CYS A 152 -1.55 7.02 5.09
N GLU A 153 -2.74 6.56 4.68
CA GLU A 153 -3.00 5.14 4.41
C GLU A 153 -2.90 4.76 2.92
N ILE A 154 -2.78 5.72 2.01
CA ILE A 154 -2.85 5.46 0.55
C ILE A 154 -1.76 4.51 0.03
N SER A 155 -0.61 4.44 0.71
CA SER A 155 0.44 3.47 0.36
C SER A 155 0.08 2.03 0.70
N ILE A 156 -0.78 1.83 1.71
CA ILE A 156 -1.29 0.51 2.10
C ILE A 156 -2.18 -0.02 0.97
N ASP A 157 -3.15 0.78 0.54
CA ASP A 157 -4.09 0.37 -0.51
C ASP A 157 -3.38 0.11 -1.84
N LEU A 158 -2.45 1.00 -2.24
CA LEU A 158 -1.63 0.80 -3.42
C LEU A 158 -0.83 -0.51 -3.35
N ALA A 159 -0.21 -0.81 -2.20
CA ALA A 159 0.55 -2.04 -2.01
C ALA A 159 -0.31 -3.29 -2.15
N TYR A 160 -1.53 -3.27 -1.59
CA TYR A 160 -2.46 -4.40 -1.73
C TYR A 160 -2.92 -4.59 -3.18
N ASP A 161 -3.22 -3.53 -3.91
CA ASP A 161 -3.59 -3.66 -5.31
C ASP A 161 -2.43 -4.15 -6.18
N ILE A 162 -1.20 -3.67 -5.94
CA ILE A 162 0.01 -4.17 -6.60
C ILE A 162 0.20 -5.67 -6.30
N ALA A 163 0.06 -6.10 -5.03
CA ALA A 163 0.18 -7.51 -4.67
C ALA A 163 -0.86 -8.38 -5.39
N ARG A 164 -2.12 -7.93 -5.46
CA ARG A 164 -3.21 -8.62 -6.20
C ARG A 164 -2.97 -8.72 -7.71
N LEU A 165 -2.12 -7.86 -8.27
CA LEU A 165 -1.70 -7.93 -9.67
C LEU A 165 -0.53 -8.93 -9.89
N GLY A 166 -0.09 -9.62 -8.83
CA GLY A 166 0.86 -10.72 -8.86
C GLY A 166 2.30 -10.29 -8.63
N PHE A 167 2.52 -9.17 -7.95
CA PHE A 167 3.84 -8.80 -7.45
C PHE A 167 4.12 -9.55 -6.14
N ASN A 168 5.32 -10.12 -6.05
CA ASN A 168 5.63 -11.16 -5.08
C ASN A 168 6.38 -10.64 -3.84
N SER A 169 6.91 -9.41 -3.89
CA SER A 169 7.59 -8.76 -2.77
C SER A 169 7.13 -7.31 -2.67
N VAL A 170 6.13 -7.06 -1.83
CA VAL A 170 5.54 -5.73 -1.66
C VAL A 170 5.65 -5.32 -0.19
N ASN A 171 6.24 -4.15 0.03
CA ASN A 171 6.45 -3.58 1.35
C ASN A 171 5.80 -2.21 1.43
N ILE A 172 5.34 -1.83 2.61
CA ILE A 172 4.74 -0.55 2.91
C ILE A 172 5.66 0.19 3.86
N TYR A 173 6.23 1.30 3.40
CA TYR A 173 7.02 2.18 4.26
C TYR A 173 6.13 3.26 4.87
N ILE A 174 5.64 2.98 6.10
CA ILE A 174 4.67 3.81 6.84
C ILE A 174 5.24 5.19 7.21
N GLY A 175 6.57 5.30 7.38
CA GLY A 175 7.23 6.58 7.67
C GLY A 175 7.10 7.62 6.55
N GLY A 176 6.89 7.15 5.31
CA GLY A 176 6.63 8.00 4.15
C GLY A 176 7.74 8.99 3.81
N TYR A 177 7.41 9.93 2.92
CA TYR A 177 8.33 10.97 2.47
C TYR A 177 8.80 11.86 3.62
N GLY A 178 7.90 12.19 4.56
CA GLY A 178 8.22 13.05 5.70
C GLY A 178 9.37 12.48 6.52
N GLU A 179 9.24 11.27 7.06
CA GLU A 179 10.32 10.67 7.87
C GLU A 179 11.61 10.47 7.06
N TRP A 180 11.49 10.10 5.77
CA TRP A 180 12.65 9.94 4.89
C TRP A 180 13.46 11.23 4.75
N GLU A 181 12.82 12.35 4.42
CA GLU A 181 13.45 13.67 4.26
C GLU A 181 14.08 14.14 5.58
N HIS A 182 13.35 14.03 6.70
CA HIS A 182 13.88 14.39 8.03
C HIS A 182 15.09 13.53 8.44
N SER A 183 15.21 12.31 7.93
CA SER A 183 16.35 11.43 8.21
C SER A 183 17.62 11.78 7.40
N GLY A 184 17.55 12.77 6.51
CA GLY A 184 18.67 13.21 5.67
C GLY A 184 19.06 12.23 4.56
N TYR A 185 18.18 11.29 4.22
CA TYR A 185 18.42 10.34 3.13
C TYR A 185 18.15 10.97 1.75
N PRO A 186 18.69 10.39 0.66
CA PRO A 186 18.62 11.00 -0.66
C PRO A 186 17.18 11.26 -1.15
N VAL A 187 16.93 12.49 -1.58
CA VAL A 187 15.68 12.95 -2.20
C VAL A 187 15.95 13.56 -3.58
N GLU A 188 14.90 13.68 -4.40
CA GLU A 188 14.86 14.46 -5.64
C GLU A 188 13.73 15.49 -5.56
N LYS A 189 13.94 16.65 -6.17
CA LYS A 189 12.96 17.73 -6.34
C LYS A 189 12.94 18.06 -7.82
#